data_AF-A0A432MDE4-F1
#
_entry.id   AF-A0A432MDE4-F1
#
_cell.length_a   1.000
_cell.length_b   1.000
_cell.length_c   1.000
_cell.angle_alpha   90.00
_cell.angle_beta   90.00
_cell.angle_gamma   90.00
#
_symmetry.space_group_name_H-M   'P 1'
#
loop_
_entity.id
_entity.type
_entity.pdbx_description
1 polymer ?
#
loop_
_entity_poly.entity_id
_entity_poly.type
_entity_poly.pdbx_seq_one_letter_code
_entity_poly.pdbx_strand_id
1 'polypeptide(L)'
;MTGAMATERLTKRYVAALGVFSLLALLFGTLLTVELDRRERDARVINVAGRQRMLSQKLCKAAWAASSAVEDARLLDNLDELGYTAAEWESAHAGLRRGDPARGLPGNNSPEVERLFRELEPDHRAMLGAARRLVAAGRRVPPDRREMTRAVGTLMSHEGAFLRTMDTIVGRYDREARTSLARIQQSEWAVSISFLIV
;
A
#
# COMPACT_ATOMS: atom_id res chain seq x y z
N MET A 1 44.87 -51.67 13.62
CA MET A 1 44.56 -50.41 14.35
C MET A 1 44.54 -49.15 13.47
N THR A 2 45.25 -49.11 12.34
CA THR A 2 45.29 -47.95 11.42
C THR A 2 43.97 -47.68 10.67
N GLY A 3 43.20 -48.71 10.32
CA GLY A 3 41.91 -48.57 9.61
C GLY A 3 40.78 -47.93 10.44
N ALA A 4 40.69 -48.24 11.73
CA ALA A 4 39.65 -47.70 12.62
C ALA A 4 39.83 -46.20 12.93
N MET A 5 41.07 -45.72 13.01
CA MET A 5 41.37 -44.29 13.17
C MET A 5 41.08 -43.49 11.88
N ALA A 6 41.19 -44.11 10.71
CA ALA A 6 40.89 -43.48 9.43
C ALA A 6 39.37 -43.31 9.23
N THR A 7 38.57 -44.31 9.58
CA THR A 7 37.10 -44.25 9.50
C THR A 7 36.53 -43.22 10.47
N GLU A 8 37.01 -43.14 11.71
CA GLU A 8 36.54 -42.15 12.69
C GLU A 8 36.81 -40.70 12.23
N ARG A 9 37.96 -40.44 11.61
CA ARG A 9 38.30 -39.12 11.02
C ARG A 9 37.39 -38.76 9.84
N LEU A 10 37.05 -39.73 9.01
CA LEU A 10 36.11 -39.56 7.89
C LEU A 10 34.69 -39.26 8.41
N THR A 11 34.21 -39.99 9.42
CA THR A 11 32.89 -39.75 10.03
C THR A 11 32.80 -38.37 10.67
N LYS A 12 33.82 -37.92 11.42
CA LYS A 12 33.84 -36.57 12.02
C LYS A 12 33.78 -35.46 10.96
N ARG A 13 34.52 -35.62 9.85
CA ARG A 13 34.48 -34.67 8.72
C ARG A 13 33.12 -34.69 8.03
N TYR A 14 32.53 -35.86 7.84
CA TYR A 14 31.20 -36.00 7.24
C TYR A 14 30.11 -35.35 8.10
N VAL A 15 30.12 -35.59 9.41
CA VAL A 15 29.19 -34.96 10.36
C VAL A 15 29.40 -33.44 10.40
N ALA A 16 30.65 -32.96 10.38
CA ALA A 16 30.94 -31.54 10.32
C ALA A 16 30.39 -30.91 9.02
N ALA A 17 30.61 -31.55 7.87
CA ALA A 17 30.07 -31.12 6.59
C ALA A 17 28.53 -31.09 6.61
N LEU A 18 27.88 -32.13 7.13
CA LEU A 18 26.43 -32.19 7.26
C LEU A 18 25.87 -31.11 8.19
N GLY A 19 26.58 -30.81 9.28
CA GLY A 19 26.26 -29.71 10.18
C GLY A 19 26.33 -28.36 9.47
N VAL A 20 27.39 -28.13 8.70
CA VAL A 20 27.52 -26.93 7.85
C VAL A 20 26.37 -26.86 6.85
N PHE A 21 26.11 -27.92 6.06
CA PHE A 21 24.98 -27.95 5.13
C PHE A 21 23.63 -27.62 5.80
N SER A 22 23.39 -28.17 7.00
CA SER A 22 22.15 -27.90 7.75
C SER A 22 22.05 -26.44 8.19
N LEU A 23 23.14 -25.85 8.70
CA LEU A 23 23.21 -24.43 9.06
C LEU A 23 22.96 -23.51 7.86
N LEU A 24 23.52 -23.85 6.71
CA LEU A 24 23.35 -23.08 5.47
C LEU A 24 21.93 -23.19 4.93
N ALA A 25 21.32 -24.37 4.97
CA ALA A 25 19.93 -24.57 4.59
C ALA A 25 18.97 -23.76 5.48
N LEU A 26 19.22 -23.71 6.80
CA LEU A 26 18.46 -22.88 7.73
C LEU A 26 18.61 -21.39 7.40
N LEU A 27 19.85 -20.93 7.19
CA LEU A 27 20.11 -19.53 6.81
C LEU A 27 19.38 -19.17 5.52
N PHE A 28 19.50 -20.01 4.49
CA PHE A 28 18.79 -19.82 3.22
C PHE A 28 17.27 -19.75 3.40
N GLY A 29 16.69 -20.67 4.18
CA GLY A 29 15.25 -20.67 4.50
C GLY A 29 14.80 -19.39 5.21
N THR A 30 15.60 -18.87 6.16
CA THR A 30 15.29 -17.60 6.83
C THR A 30 15.37 -16.40 5.90
N LEU A 31 16.34 -16.34 4.99
CA LEU A 31 16.45 -15.26 4.02
C LEU A 31 15.26 -15.26 3.04
N LEU A 32 14.87 -16.44 2.56
CA LEU A 32 13.76 -16.59 1.63
C LEU A 32 12.43 -16.14 2.25
N THR A 33 12.16 -16.51 3.50
CA THR A 33 10.92 -16.14 4.19
C THR A 33 10.82 -14.63 4.44
N VAL A 34 11.93 -13.99 4.87
CA VAL A 34 11.99 -12.53 5.02
C VAL A 34 11.72 -11.80 3.71
N GLU A 35 12.23 -12.34 2.61
CA GLU A 35 12.06 -11.77 1.27
C GLU A 35 10.61 -11.88 0.78
N LEU A 36 9.96 -13.03 0.99
CA LEU A 36 8.54 -13.22 0.68
C LEU A 36 7.66 -12.24 1.46
N ASP A 37 7.89 -12.11 2.78
CA ASP A 37 7.15 -11.17 3.64
C ASP A 37 7.33 -9.71 3.20
N ARG A 38 8.51 -9.34 2.71
CA ARG A 38 8.78 -8.01 2.16
C ARG A 38 8.00 -7.78 0.86
N ARG A 39 8.04 -8.73 -0.06
CA ARG A 39 7.29 -8.65 -1.34
C ARG A 39 5.80 -8.51 -1.13
N GLU A 40 5.25 -9.29 -0.20
CA GLU A 40 3.83 -9.17 0.12
C GLU A 40 3.47 -7.80 0.70
N ARG A 41 4.32 -7.23 1.57
CA ARG A 41 4.11 -5.89 2.12
C ARG A 41 4.15 -4.83 1.02
N ASP A 42 5.14 -4.88 0.13
CA ASP A 42 5.26 -3.94 -0.98
C ASP A 42 4.03 -4.03 -1.91
N ALA A 43 3.60 -5.25 -2.24
CA ALA A 43 2.38 -5.49 -3.03
C ALA A 43 1.12 -4.96 -2.34
N ARG A 44 1.00 -5.12 -1.01
CA ARG A 44 -0.11 -4.55 -0.22
C ARG A 44 -0.12 -3.03 -0.29
N VAL A 45 1.02 -2.38 -0.11
CA VAL A 45 1.15 -0.91 -0.21
C VAL A 45 0.74 -0.42 -1.60
N ILE A 46 1.25 -1.03 -2.67
CA ILE A 46 0.92 -0.69 -4.06
C ILE A 46 -0.59 -0.85 -4.31
N ASN A 47 -1.20 -1.92 -3.82
CA ASN A 47 -2.64 -2.16 -3.98
C ASN A 47 -3.49 -1.12 -3.24
N VAL A 48 -3.14 -0.78 -1.99
CA VAL A 48 -3.86 0.26 -1.23
C VAL A 48 -3.70 1.63 -1.89
N ALA A 49 -2.48 1.97 -2.33
CA ALA A 49 -2.21 3.19 -3.09
C ALA A 49 -2.99 3.21 -4.42
N GLY A 50 -3.06 2.08 -5.13
CA GLY A 50 -3.86 1.92 -6.34
C GLY A 50 -5.35 2.16 -6.07
N ARG A 51 -5.88 1.62 -4.97
CA ARG A 51 -7.28 1.81 -4.54
C ARG A 51 -7.63 3.26 -4.25
N GLN A 52 -6.69 4.10 -3.80
CA GLN A 52 -6.95 5.53 -3.56
C GLN A 52 -7.50 6.24 -4.81
N ARG A 53 -7.04 5.86 -6.01
CA ARG A 53 -7.51 6.44 -7.28
C ARG A 53 -8.93 6.02 -7.61
N MET A 54 -9.23 4.73 -7.44
CA MET A 54 -10.59 4.21 -7.63
C MET A 54 -11.55 4.86 -6.64
N LEU A 55 -11.14 4.96 -5.36
CA LEU A 55 -11.95 5.56 -4.31
C LEU A 55 -12.21 7.06 -4.55
N SER A 56 -11.22 7.83 -5.02
CA SER A 56 -11.45 9.24 -5.37
C SER A 56 -12.44 9.41 -6.51
N GLN A 57 -12.36 8.55 -7.54
CA GLN A 57 -13.33 8.54 -8.65
C GLN A 57 -14.72 8.10 -8.21
N LYS A 58 -14.79 7.06 -7.37
CA LYS A 58 -16.05 6.59 -6.79
C LYS A 58 -16.71 7.66 -5.93
N LEU A 59 -15.91 8.39 -5.12
CA LEU A 59 -16.35 9.53 -4.31
C LEU A 59 -16.97 10.62 -5.21
N CYS A 60 -16.27 11.01 -6.26
CA CYS A 60 -16.74 11.99 -7.23
C CYS A 60 -18.04 11.57 -7.94
N LYS A 61 -18.13 10.30 -8.35
CA LYS A 61 -19.33 9.73 -8.97
C LYS A 61 -20.53 9.74 -8.02
N ALA A 62 -20.36 9.28 -6.78
CA ALA A 62 -21.44 9.24 -5.78
C ALA A 62 -21.91 10.66 -5.43
N ALA A 63 -20.98 11.63 -5.34
CA ALA A 63 -21.31 13.03 -5.10
C ALA A 63 -22.16 13.63 -6.23
N TRP A 64 -21.80 13.35 -7.48
CA TRP A 64 -22.57 13.81 -8.63
C TRP A 64 -23.97 13.17 -8.66
N ALA A 65 -24.05 11.86 -8.43
CA ALA A 65 -25.32 11.13 -8.35
C ALA A 65 -26.24 11.68 -7.26
N ALA A 66 -25.70 11.97 -6.06
CA ALA A 66 -26.45 12.60 -4.97
C ALA A 66 -26.97 13.99 -5.37
N SER A 67 -26.15 14.82 -6.02
CA SER A 67 -26.58 16.16 -6.42
C SER A 67 -27.69 16.19 -7.47
N SER A 68 -27.72 15.16 -8.34
CA SER A 68 -28.68 15.02 -9.44
C SER A 68 -29.93 14.21 -9.05
N ALA A 69 -30.00 13.68 -7.82
CA ALA A 69 -31.11 12.87 -7.36
C ALA A 69 -32.39 13.68 -7.20
N VAL A 70 -33.46 13.21 -7.85
CA VAL A 70 -34.81 13.78 -7.79
C VAL A 70 -35.60 13.17 -6.63
N GLU A 71 -35.52 11.85 -6.46
CA GLU A 71 -36.19 11.14 -5.36
C GLU A 71 -35.34 11.14 -4.08
N ASP A 72 -35.98 11.42 -2.93
CA ASP A 72 -35.32 11.48 -1.62
C ASP A 72 -34.65 10.15 -1.25
N ALA A 73 -35.26 9.01 -1.59
CA ALA A 73 -34.66 7.70 -1.34
C ALA A 73 -33.32 7.53 -2.09
N ARG A 74 -33.27 7.89 -3.37
CA ARG A 74 -32.03 7.83 -4.17
C ARG A 74 -31.00 8.83 -3.68
N LEU A 75 -31.43 10.00 -3.22
CA LEU A 75 -30.52 10.96 -2.60
C LEU A 75 -29.84 10.31 -1.40
N LEU A 76 -30.61 9.76 -0.46
CA LEU A 76 -30.07 9.14 0.76
C LEU A 76 -29.12 7.98 0.46
N ASP A 77 -29.47 7.08 -0.47
CA ASP A 77 -28.60 5.97 -0.88
C ASP A 77 -27.24 6.46 -1.40
N ASN A 78 -27.25 7.49 -2.27
CA ASN A 78 -26.01 8.07 -2.79
C ASN A 78 -25.20 8.80 -1.72
N LEU A 79 -25.85 9.42 -0.73
CA LEU A 79 -25.16 10.04 0.41
C LEU A 79 -24.52 9.00 1.33
N ASP A 80 -25.15 7.84 1.51
CA ASP A 80 -24.58 6.72 2.25
C ASP A 80 -23.36 6.14 1.53
N GLU A 81 -23.45 5.90 0.22
CA GLU A 81 -22.30 5.46 -0.58
C GLU A 81 -21.16 6.48 -0.55
N LEU A 82 -21.47 7.78 -0.66
CA LEU A 82 -20.48 8.85 -0.56
C LEU A 82 -19.79 8.86 0.80
N GLY A 83 -20.56 8.76 1.89
CA GLY A 83 -20.05 8.74 3.26
C GLY A 83 -19.14 7.54 3.53
N TYR A 84 -19.59 6.34 3.12
CA TYR A 84 -18.79 5.11 3.22
C TYR A 84 -17.48 5.22 2.42
N THR A 85 -17.57 5.67 1.16
CA THR A 85 -16.41 5.80 0.28
C THR A 85 -15.42 6.83 0.82
N ALA A 86 -15.89 7.96 1.35
CA ALA A 86 -15.06 8.97 1.98
C ALA A 86 -14.30 8.43 3.21
N ALA A 87 -14.97 7.64 4.05
CA ALA A 87 -14.37 7.03 5.24
C ALA A 87 -13.31 5.98 4.86
N GLU A 88 -13.60 5.13 3.87
CA GLU A 88 -12.64 4.14 3.36
C GLU A 88 -11.42 4.84 2.75
N TRP A 89 -11.65 5.87 1.95
CA TRP A 89 -10.61 6.67 1.30
C TRP A 89 -9.69 7.36 2.31
N GLU A 90 -10.27 8.05 3.29
CA GLU A 90 -9.52 8.71 4.37
C GLU A 90 -8.71 7.69 5.20
N SER A 91 -9.33 6.57 5.56
CA SER A 91 -8.68 5.52 6.35
C SER A 91 -7.50 4.90 5.61
N ALA A 92 -7.64 4.63 4.31
CA ALA A 92 -6.56 4.11 3.50
C ALA A 92 -5.45 5.16 3.25
N HIS A 93 -5.79 6.45 3.08
CA HIS A 93 -4.80 7.53 2.99
C HIS A 93 -3.99 7.66 4.28
N ALA A 94 -4.67 7.60 5.43
CA ALA A 94 -4.03 7.59 6.75
C ALA A 94 -3.10 6.37 6.94
N GLY A 95 -3.56 5.17 6.56
CA GLY A 95 -2.77 3.95 6.65
C GLY A 95 -1.52 3.97 5.77
N LEU A 96 -1.60 4.53 4.56
CA LEU A 96 -0.44 4.71 3.69
C LEU A 96 0.59 5.69 4.29
N ARG A 97 0.13 6.76 4.94
CA ARG A 97 1.01 7.81 5.47
C ARG A 97 1.63 7.50 6.82
N ARG A 98 0.87 6.84 7.72
CA ARG A 98 1.27 6.62 9.12
C ARG A 98 1.46 5.16 9.48
N GLY A 99 1.12 4.25 8.58
CA GLY A 99 1.08 2.81 8.85
C GLY A 99 -0.26 2.36 9.42
N ASP A 100 -0.55 1.09 9.22
CA ASP A 100 -1.74 0.38 9.70
C ASP A 100 -1.39 -1.11 9.80
N PRO A 101 -0.93 -1.59 10.97
CA PRO A 101 -0.54 -2.98 11.16
C PRO A 101 -1.65 -3.98 10.84
N ALA A 102 -2.91 -3.63 11.14
CA ALA A 102 -4.06 -4.48 10.87
C ALA A 102 -4.29 -4.69 9.36
N ARG A 103 -3.88 -3.73 8.53
CA ARG A 103 -3.89 -3.83 7.07
C ARG A 103 -2.54 -4.20 6.46
N GLY A 104 -1.53 -4.49 7.29
CA GLY A 104 -0.17 -4.81 6.85
C GLY A 104 0.54 -3.65 6.16
N LEU A 105 0.18 -2.40 6.49
CA LEU A 105 0.80 -1.19 5.96
C LEU A 105 1.90 -0.70 6.93
N PRO A 106 3.16 -0.58 6.47
CA PRO A 106 4.27 -0.29 7.36
C PRO A 106 4.42 1.21 7.71
N GLY A 107 3.95 2.12 6.85
CA GLY A 107 3.99 3.57 7.11
C GLY A 107 5.37 4.23 7.03
N ASN A 108 6.43 3.46 6.74
CA ASN A 108 7.82 3.92 6.64
C ASN A 108 8.15 4.38 5.21
N ASN A 109 7.51 5.46 4.78
CA ASN A 109 7.65 5.99 3.43
C ASN A 109 9.06 6.54 3.17
N SER A 110 9.51 6.44 1.91
CA SER A 110 10.73 7.12 1.49
C SER A 110 10.56 8.66 1.58
N PRO A 111 11.65 9.43 1.72
CA PRO A 111 11.57 10.90 1.74
C PRO A 111 10.87 11.49 0.50
N GLU A 112 10.98 10.79 -0.64
CA GLU A 112 10.30 11.19 -1.86
C GLU A 112 8.79 10.92 -1.82
N VAL A 113 8.37 9.75 -1.36
CA VAL A 113 6.95 9.43 -1.18
C VAL A 113 6.31 10.37 -0.15
N GLU A 114 7.01 10.70 0.93
CA GLU A 114 6.54 11.70 1.90
C GLU A 114 6.34 13.08 1.28
N ARG A 115 7.26 13.52 0.41
CA ARG A 115 7.13 14.78 -0.33
C ARG A 115 5.90 14.76 -1.23
N LEU A 116 5.67 13.68 -1.97
CA LEU A 116 4.50 13.54 -2.82
C LEU A 116 3.19 13.53 -2.02
N PHE A 117 3.16 12.90 -0.84
CA PHE A 117 2.00 12.98 0.05
C PHE A 117 1.78 14.38 0.60
N ARG A 118 2.84 15.16 0.88
CA ARG A 118 2.69 16.58 1.26
C ARG A 118 2.08 17.40 0.12
N GLU A 119 2.44 17.12 -1.12
CA GLU A 119 1.88 17.75 -2.32
C GLU A 119 0.43 17.34 -2.57
N LEU A 120 0.07 16.08 -2.30
CA LEU A 120 -1.29 15.54 -2.45
C LEU A 120 -2.27 16.06 -1.37
N GLU A 121 -1.77 16.40 -0.19
CA GLU A 121 -2.59 16.65 1.00
C GLU A 121 -3.63 17.78 0.85
N PRO A 122 -3.33 18.94 0.21
CA PRO A 122 -4.33 19.99 0.00
C PRO A 122 -5.55 19.49 -0.80
N ASP A 123 -5.32 18.75 -1.88
CA ASP A 123 -6.40 18.19 -2.71
C ASP A 123 -7.20 17.15 -1.95
N HIS A 124 -6.52 16.23 -1.27
CA HIS A 124 -7.18 15.22 -0.44
C HIS A 124 -8.08 15.86 0.64
N ARG A 125 -7.58 16.87 1.36
CA ARG A 125 -8.36 17.57 2.39
C ARG A 125 -9.53 18.36 1.83
N ALA A 126 -9.34 19.06 0.71
CA ALA A 126 -10.39 19.82 0.05
C ALA A 126 -11.55 18.90 -0.37
N MET A 127 -11.22 17.78 -1.02
CA MET A 127 -12.19 16.77 -1.44
C MET A 127 -12.89 16.11 -0.26
N LEU A 128 -12.16 15.66 0.76
CA LEU A 128 -12.74 15.01 1.94
C LEU A 128 -13.68 15.96 2.70
N GLY A 129 -13.26 17.23 2.86
CA GLY A 129 -14.10 18.26 3.47
C GLY A 129 -15.35 18.53 2.65
N ALA A 130 -15.25 18.58 1.32
CA ALA A 130 -16.39 18.75 0.43
C ALA A 130 -17.36 17.57 0.49
N ALA A 131 -16.87 16.33 0.49
CA ALA A 131 -17.70 15.13 0.63
C ALA A 131 -18.52 15.17 1.94
N ARG A 132 -17.90 15.52 3.07
CA ARG A 132 -18.59 15.66 4.37
C ARG A 132 -19.65 16.76 4.34
N ARG A 133 -19.35 17.93 3.75
CA ARG A 133 -20.32 19.02 3.59
C ARG A 133 -21.50 18.61 2.72
N LEU A 134 -21.26 17.86 1.65
CA LEU A 134 -22.30 17.33 0.77
C LEU A 134 -23.23 16.39 1.51
N VAL A 135 -22.69 15.42 2.28
CA VAL A 135 -23.48 14.52 3.13
C VAL A 135 -24.33 15.31 4.13
N ALA A 136 -23.72 16.29 4.83
CA ALA A 136 -24.43 17.11 5.80
C ALA A 136 -25.54 17.96 5.15
N ALA A 137 -25.28 18.55 3.99
CA ALA A 137 -26.23 19.39 3.25
C ALA A 137 -27.40 18.58 2.68
N GLY A 138 -27.12 17.38 2.15
CA GLY A 138 -28.11 16.50 1.56
C GLY A 138 -29.05 15.84 2.57
N ARG A 139 -28.61 15.67 3.83
CA ARG A 139 -29.43 15.13 4.93
C ARG A 139 -30.31 16.16 5.65
N ARG A 140 -30.26 17.44 5.26
CA ARG A 140 -31.16 18.47 5.80
C ARG A 140 -32.57 18.30 5.25
N VAL A 141 -33.55 18.87 5.96
CA VAL A 141 -34.95 18.91 5.53
C VAL A 141 -35.43 20.36 5.47
N PRO A 142 -35.60 20.97 4.28
CA PRO A 142 -35.24 20.44 2.97
C PRO A 142 -33.72 20.38 2.72
N PRO A 143 -33.23 19.57 1.77
CA PRO A 143 -31.80 19.51 1.41
C PRO A 143 -31.26 20.87 0.95
N ASP A 144 -30.05 21.23 1.38
CA ASP A 144 -29.37 22.45 0.95
C ASP A 144 -28.72 22.25 -0.43
N ARG A 145 -29.53 22.36 -1.48
CA ARG A 145 -29.10 22.14 -2.87
C ARG A 145 -27.97 23.07 -3.31
N ARG A 146 -27.91 24.30 -2.76
CA ARG A 146 -26.84 25.27 -3.10
C ARG A 146 -25.50 24.78 -2.56
N GLU A 147 -25.47 24.33 -1.31
CA GLU A 147 -24.23 23.79 -0.72
C GLU A 147 -23.83 22.46 -1.36
N MET A 148 -24.79 21.60 -1.70
CA MET A 148 -24.50 20.37 -2.45
C MET A 148 -23.78 20.66 -3.79
N THR A 149 -24.30 21.60 -4.60
CA THR A 149 -23.66 21.97 -5.87
C THR A 149 -22.25 22.52 -5.69
N ARG A 150 -22.03 23.37 -4.66
CA ARG A 150 -20.68 23.87 -4.35
C ARG A 150 -19.73 22.75 -3.95
N ALA A 151 -20.17 21.83 -3.11
CA ALA A 151 -19.37 20.71 -2.65
C ALA A 151 -18.98 19.77 -3.80
N VAL A 152 -19.92 19.47 -4.72
CA VAL A 152 -19.60 18.74 -5.96
C VAL A 152 -18.58 19.49 -6.80
N GLY A 153 -18.73 20.81 -6.96
CA GLY A 153 -17.76 21.64 -7.69
C GLY A 153 -16.35 21.54 -7.12
N THR A 154 -16.20 21.57 -5.79
CA THR A 154 -14.90 21.37 -5.11
C THR A 154 -14.34 19.96 -5.35
N LEU A 155 -15.18 18.91 -5.28
CA LEU A 155 -14.74 17.54 -5.55
C LEU A 155 -14.17 17.41 -6.98
N MET A 156 -14.92 17.89 -7.98
CA MET A 156 -14.51 17.80 -9.39
C MET A 156 -13.25 18.63 -9.68
N SER A 157 -13.09 19.80 -9.06
CA SER A 157 -11.94 20.68 -9.35
C SER A 157 -10.62 20.15 -8.81
N HIS A 158 -10.66 19.35 -7.73
CA HIS A 158 -9.46 18.81 -7.08
C HIS A 158 -9.12 17.37 -7.51
N GLU A 159 -10.10 16.59 -7.98
CA GLU A 159 -9.90 15.17 -8.34
C GLU A 159 -8.78 14.97 -9.36
N GLY A 160 -8.71 15.79 -10.40
CA GLY A 160 -7.69 15.63 -11.44
C GLY A 160 -6.27 15.82 -10.92
N ALA A 161 -6.06 16.76 -9.99
CA ALA A 161 -4.77 16.97 -9.34
C ALA A 161 -4.43 15.81 -8.39
N PHE A 162 -5.42 15.38 -7.60
CA PHE A 162 -5.29 14.21 -6.73
C PHE A 162 -4.86 12.97 -7.51
N LEU A 163 -5.55 12.64 -8.61
CA LEU A 163 -5.27 11.45 -9.42
C LEU A 163 -3.85 11.45 -9.98
N ARG A 164 -3.39 12.56 -10.56
CA ARG A 164 -2.02 12.66 -11.13
C ARG A 164 -0.94 12.45 -10.08
N THR A 165 -1.09 13.07 -8.91
CA THR A 165 -0.12 12.93 -7.83
C THR A 165 -0.18 11.52 -7.23
N MET A 166 -1.38 10.94 -7.10
CA MET A 166 -1.54 9.57 -6.61
C MET A 166 -0.98 8.52 -7.59
N ASP A 167 -1.12 8.72 -8.90
CA ASP A 167 -0.46 7.90 -9.94
C ASP A 167 1.07 7.95 -9.78
N THR A 168 1.61 9.13 -9.50
CA THR A 168 3.04 9.32 -9.27
C THR A 168 3.51 8.57 -8.02
N ILE A 169 2.72 8.59 -6.95
CA ILE A 169 3.01 7.84 -5.72
C ILE A 169 2.96 6.33 -5.98
N VAL A 170 1.94 5.82 -6.67
CA VAL A 170 1.84 4.40 -7.03
C VAL A 170 3.06 3.96 -7.84
N GLY A 171 3.44 4.75 -8.85
CA GLY A 171 4.63 4.48 -9.66
C GLY A 171 5.93 4.55 -8.84
N ARG A 172 5.99 5.38 -7.80
CA ARG A 172 7.15 5.42 -6.89
C ARG A 172 7.25 4.18 -6.02
N TYR A 173 6.15 3.71 -5.44
CA TYR A 173 6.14 2.44 -4.71
C TYR A 173 6.55 1.25 -5.60
N ASP A 174 6.03 1.16 -6.83
CA ASP A 174 6.43 0.10 -7.77
C ASP A 174 7.94 0.14 -8.08
N ARG A 175 8.50 1.32 -8.32
CA ARG A 175 9.96 1.48 -8.55
C ARG A 175 10.79 1.13 -7.32
N GLU A 176 10.37 1.53 -6.13
CA GLU A 176 11.06 1.23 -4.87
C GLU A 176 11.05 -0.27 -4.56
N ALA A 177 9.92 -0.94 -4.78
CA ALA A 177 9.79 -2.38 -4.68
C ALA A 177 10.76 -3.09 -5.65
N ARG A 178 10.76 -2.71 -6.95
CA ARG A 178 11.66 -3.28 -7.97
C ARG A 178 13.14 -3.04 -7.69
N THR A 179 13.50 -1.85 -7.19
CA THR A 179 14.90 -1.52 -6.89
C THR A 179 15.40 -2.29 -5.67
N SER A 180 14.54 -2.48 -4.67
CA SER A 180 14.83 -3.33 -3.51
C SER A 180 15.13 -4.76 -3.96
N LEU A 181 14.34 -5.29 -4.91
CA LEU A 181 14.55 -6.63 -5.48
C LEU A 181 15.91 -6.77 -6.18
N ALA A 182 16.31 -5.79 -6.99
CA ALA A 182 17.56 -5.86 -7.74
C ALA A 182 18.80 -5.89 -6.83
N ARG A 183 18.78 -5.13 -5.71
CA ARG A 183 19.88 -5.13 -4.73
C ARG A 183 19.98 -6.45 -3.97
N ILE A 184 18.83 -7.08 -3.68
CA ILE A 184 18.77 -8.35 -2.96
C ILE A 184 19.28 -9.50 -3.83
N GLN A 185 18.87 -9.55 -5.11
CA GLN A 185 19.42 -10.52 -6.05
C GLN A 185 20.95 -10.43 -6.13
N GLN A 186 21.53 -9.23 -6.22
CA GLN A 186 22.99 -9.09 -6.23
C GLN A 186 23.66 -9.65 -4.96
N SER A 187 23.03 -9.51 -3.79
CA SER A 187 23.53 -10.13 -2.55
C SER A 187 23.35 -11.66 -2.52
N GLU A 188 22.25 -12.20 -3.07
CA GLU A 188 22.03 -13.64 -3.18
C GLU A 188 23.04 -14.32 -4.10
N TRP A 189 23.40 -13.68 -5.23
CA TRP A 189 24.42 -14.20 -6.13
C TRP A 189 25.80 -14.19 -5.48
N ALA A 190 26.15 -13.17 -4.71
CA ALA A 190 27.42 -13.13 -3.97
C ALA A 190 27.52 -14.27 -2.93
N VAL A 191 26.43 -14.55 -2.22
CA VAL A 191 26.33 -15.68 -1.26
C VAL A 191 26.34 -17.03 -1.99
N SER A 192 25.64 -17.14 -3.12
CA SER A 192 25.63 -18.38 -3.92
C SER A 192 27.01 -18.69 -4.52
N ILE A 193 27.75 -17.66 -4.92
CA ILE A 193 29.13 -17.80 -5.40
C ILE A 193 30.06 -18.21 -4.26
N SER A 194 29.89 -17.66 -3.04
CA SER A 194 30.71 -18.10 -1.91
C SER A 194 30.45 -19.55 -1.51
N PHE A 195 29.24 -20.08 -1.75
CA PHE A 195 28.93 -21.51 -1.58
C PHE A 195 29.58 -22.44 -2.58
N LEU A 196 29.90 -21.97 -3.80
CA LEU A 196 30.57 -22.77 -4.82
C LEU A 196 32.10 -22.88 -4.59
N ILE A 197 32.65 -22.00 -3.76
CA ILE A 197 34.09 -21.90 -3.49
C ILE A 197 34.50 -22.75 -2.27
N VAL A 198 33.54 -23.17 -1.44
CA VAL A 198 33.73 -24.02 -0.26
C VAL A 198 33.43 -25.48 -0.60
#